data_AF-A0A1B9M5D8-F1
#
_entry.id   AF-A0A1B9M5D8-F1
#
_cell.length_a   1.000
_cell.length_b   1.000
_cell.length_c   1.000
_cell.angle_alpha   90.00
_cell.angle_beta   90.00
_cell.angle_gamma   90.00
#
_symmetry.space_group_name_H-M   'P 1'
#
loop_
_entity.id
_entity.type
_entity.pdbx_description
1 polymer ?
#
loop_
_entity_poly.entity_id
_entity_poly.type
_entity_poly.pdbx_seq_one_letter_code
_entity_poly.pdbx_strand_id
1 'polypeptide(L)' 'MDFNDINDVGVHIITPRAYELLQPLFDNSVEVLPLKSNDGTYFLLNIIWIGYTNSYNFFKG' A
#
# COMPACT_ATOMS: atom_id res chain seq x y z
N MET A 1 -0.34 15.20 8.18
CA MET A 1 -0.39 13.74 8.00
C MET A 1 1.05 13.27 8.12
N ASP A 2 1.38 12.61 9.22
CA ASP A 2 2.73 12.11 9.48
C ASP A 2 2.91 10.71 8.86
N PHE A 3 4.13 10.16 8.89
CA PHE A 3 4.40 8.83 8.31
C PHE A 3 3.66 7.69 9.03
N ASN A 4 3.23 7.90 10.27
CA ASN A 4 2.49 6.90 11.03
C ASN A 4 1.04 6.82 10.53
N ASP A 5 0.44 7.95 10.16
CA ASP A 5 -0.89 8.00 9.54
C ASP A 5 -0.97 7.17 8.25
N ILE A 6 0.13 7.03 7.51
CA ILE A 6 0.20 6.29 6.23
C ILE A 6 0.27 4.77 6.46
N ASN A 7 0.97 4.33 7.50
CA ASN A 7 1.08 2.92 7.86
C ASN A 7 -0.25 2.35 8.39
N ASP A 8 -1.08 3.19 9.03
CA ASP A 8 -2.41 2.81 9.54
C ASP A 8 -3.41 2.50 8.41
N VAL A 9 -3.12 2.95 7.18
CA VAL A 9 -3.92 2.73 5.96
C VAL A 9 -3.42 1.53 5.15
N GLY A 10 -2.39 0.81 5.61
CA GLY A 10 -1.82 -0.35 4.90
C GLY A 10 -0.95 0.03 3.70
N VAL A 11 -0.43 1.26 3.69
CA VAL A 11 0.46 1.78 2.66
C VAL A 11 1.87 1.89 3.23
N HIS A 12 2.85 1.33 2.52
CA HIS A 12 4.26 1.34 2.91
C HIS A 12 5.11 2.07 1.87
N ILE A 13 6.09 2.85 2.32
CA ILE A 13 7.09 3.41 1.41
C ILE A 13 8.27 2.43 1.32
N ILE A 14 8.58 1.99 0.11
CA ILE A 14 9.67 1.04 -0.16
C ILE A 14 10.72 1.65 -1.07
N THR A 15 11.97 1.23 -0.87
CA THR A 15 13.11 1.62 -1.71
C THR A 15 13.08 0.86 -3.05
N PRO A 16 13.82 1.31 -4.07
CA PRO A 16 13.91 0.58 -5.34
C PRO A 16 14.43 -0.85 -5.17
N ARG A 17 15.41 -1.05 -4.28
CA ARG A 17 15.93 -2.39 -3.96
C ARG A 17 14.88 -3.28 -3.32
N ALA A 18 14.06 -2.75 -2.41
CA ALA A 18 12.97 -3.51 -1.79
C ALA A 18 11.88 -3.84 -2.82
N TYR A 19 11.57 -2.92 -3.73
CA TYR A 19 10.65 -3.17 -4.85
C TYR A 19 11.13 -4.34 -5.72
N GLU A 20 12.38 -4.34 -6.17
CA GLU A 20 12.94 -5.42 -7.00
C GLU A 20 12.86 -6.81 -6.32
N LEU A 21 13.08 -6.86 -5.00
CA LEU A 21 13.02 -8.09 -4.22
C LEU A 21 11.58 -8.59 -4.03
N LEU A 22 10.62 -7.68 -3.87
CA LEU A 22 9.22 -8.01 -3.61
C LEU A 22 8.39 -8.19 -4.89
N GLN A 23 8.80 -7.58 -6.00
CA GLN A 23 8.08 -7.62 -7.27
C GLN A 23 7.69 -9.03 -7.73
N PRO A 24 8.54 -10.08 -7.59
CA PRO A 24 8.16 -11.44 -7.96
C PRO A 24 7.05 -12.05 -7.08
N LEU A 25 6.77 -11.46 -5.92
CA LEU A 25 5.78 -11.92 -4.94
C LEU A 25 4.45 -11.17 -5.07
N PHE A 26 4.38 -10.12 -5.89
CA PHE A 26 3.16 -9.34 -6.05
C PHE A 26 2.08 -10.13 -6.78
N ASP A 27 0.85 -9.99 -6.28
CA ASP A 27 -0.36 -10.50 -6.88
C ASP A 27 -1.38 -9.36 -7.02
N ASN A 28 -2.64 -9.71 -7.30
CA ASN A 28 -3.71 -8.73 -7.50
C ASN A 28 -4.13 -8.00 -6.21
N SER A 29 -3.55 -8.34 -5.05
CA SER A 29 -3.77 -7.64 -3.78
C SER A 29 -2.75 -6.54 -3.53
N VAL A 30 -1.82 -6.29 -4.46
CA VAL A 30 -0.77 -5.29 -4.30
C VAL A 30 -0.85 -4.24 -5.41
N GLU A 31 -0.86 -2.97 -5.01
CA GLU A 31 -0.73 -1.83 -5.91
C GLU A 31 0.56 -1.08 -5.59
N VAL A 32 1.33 -0.73 -6.62
CA VAL A 32 2.58 0.02 -6.47
C VAL A 32 2.52 1.32 -7.25
N LEU A 33 2.81 2.44 -6.58
CA LEU A 33 2.82 3.77 -7.17
C LEU A 33 4.20 4.41 -7.02
N PRO A 34 4.78 4.99 -8.07
CA PRO A 34 6.04 5.71 -7.96
C PRO A 34 5.87 6.95 -7.08
N LEU A 35 6.73 7.10 -6.09
CA LEU A 35 6.77 8.27 -5.21
C LEU A 35 7.90 9.20 -5.64
N LYS A 36 7.54 10.39 -6.10
CA LYS A 36 8.52 11.42 -6.46
C LYS A 36 9.03 12.10 -5.19
N SER A 37 10.29 11.86 -4.84
CA SER A 37 11.00 12.56 -3.77
C SER A 37 12.20 13.32 -4.32
N ASN A 38 12.59 14.41 -3.65
CA ASN A 38 13.80 15.16 -3.99
C ASN A 38 15.09 14.36 -3.68
N ASP A 39 15.00 13.38 -2.77
CA ASP A 39 16.14 12.62 -2.25
C ASP A 39 16.35 11.28 -2.97
N GLY A 40 15.52 10.95 -3.97
CA GLY A 40 15.65 9.73 -4.76
C GLY A 40 14.33 9.13 -5.21
N THR A 41 14.42 7.95 -5.84
CA THR A 41 13.25 7.18 -6.29
C THR A 41 12.76 6.30 -5.15
N TYR A 42 11.47 6.40 -4.83
CA TYR A 42 10.79 5.52 -3.87
C TYR A 42 9.47 5.04 -4.47
N PHE A 43 8.87 4.04 -3.84
CA PHE A 43 7.59 3.51 -4.25
C PHE A 43 6.65 3.44 -3.05
N LEU A 44 5.38 3.75 -3.27
CA LEU A 44 4.30 3.43 -2.36
C LEU A 44 3.79 2.04 -2.69
N LEU A 45 3.82 1.15 -1.72
CA LEU A 45 3.29 -0.20 -1.75
C LEU A 45 1.98 -0.20 -0.98
N ASN A 46 0.87 -0.36 -1.68
CA ASN A 46 -0.46 -0.46 -1.10
C ASN A 46 -0.91 -1.93 -1.11
N ILE A 47 -1.25 -2.47 0.06
CA ILE A 47 -1.78 -3.83 0.18
C ILE A 47 -3.30 -3.73 0.25
N ILE A 48 -3.95 -4.06 -0.87
CA ILE A 48 -5.40 -4.07 -1.01
C ILE A 48 -5.93 -5.34 -0.36
N TRP A 49 -6.49 -5.20 0.84
CA TRP A 49 -7.28 -6.27 1.43
C TRP A 49 -8.58 -6.43 0.61
N ILE A 50 -8.61 -7.44 -0.26
CA ILE A 50 -9.85 -7.87 -0.92
C ILE A 50 -10.68 -8.62 0.13
N GLY A 51 -11.38 -7.86 0.97
CA GLY A 51 -12.39 -8.43 1.84
C GLY A 51 -13.49 -8.98 0.94
N TYR A 52 -13.72 -10.29 0.95
CA TYR A 52 -15.01 -10.82 0.51
C TYR A 52 -16.08 -10.01 1.25
N THR A 53 -16.84 -9.21 0.51
CA THR A 53 -17.97 -8.46 1.04
C THR A 53 -19.07 -9.46 1.43
N ASN A 54 -18.91 -10.10 2.58
CA ASN A 54 -20.08 -10.55 3.32
C ASN A 54 -20.69 -9.30 3.93
N SER A 55 -21.79 -8.87 3.31
CA SER A 55 -22.74 -7.85 3.73
C SER A 55 -22.95 -7.85 5.25
N TYR A 56 -22.21 -6.99 5.95
CA TYR A 56 -22.53 -6.61 7.32
C TYR A 56 -22.97 -5.15 7.33
N ASN A 57 -24.28 -5.00 7.54
CA ASN A 57 -24.99 -3.75 7.79
C ASN A 57 -24.31 -2.95 8.92
N PHE A 58 -23.61 -1.87 8.58
CA PHE A 58 -23.34 -0.71 9.43
C PHE A 58 -23.24 0.44 8.44
N PHE A 59 -24.23 1.31 8.28
CA PHE A 59 -24.55 2.36 9.24
C PHE A 59 -26.07 2.53 9.42
N LYS A 60 -26.52 2.24 10.64
CA LYS A 60 -27.60 3.00 11.28
C LYS A 60 -26.94 4.29 11.80
N GLY A 61 -27.51 5.44 11.44
CA GLY A 61 -27.11 6.77 11.88
C GLY A 61 -27.82 7.81 11.05
#